data_AF-A0A4Q3YQM2-F1
#
_entry.id   AF-A0A4Q3YQM2-F1
#
_cell.length_a   1.000
_cell.length_b   1.000
_cell.length_c   1.000
_cell.angle_alpha   90.00
_cell.angle_beta   90.00
_cell.angle_gamma   90.00
#
_symmetry.space_group_name_H-M   'P 1'
#
loop_
_entity.id
_entity.type
_entity.pdbx_description
1 polymer ?
#
loop_
_entity_poly.entity_id
_entity_poly.type
_entity_poly.pdbx_seq_one_letter_code
_entity_poly.pdbx_strand_id
1 'polypeptide(L)'
;GEINLQGTRARLIGDVYAPRSAVSVKSGAVFGNTNAMDVDSFTVEAGGRFDFGLGTRTAGSALTHDGIAVGHGFSNQGTVFVGAAVHPTITGSYTQAATGTLGVGVVDSTSNYGRLMVSGTATLAPGATVDVRVASGSNLSDGATIQGVVTAGTLAAAASGLRVTDSSALYNFVASTYRDANQLDLIVQADSSGITSAVPQGPAAGAAGALQSMLNTGVPSGMQPVFAQLGSLDSAQLASALVQTLPAVQGAGQQAGLNALHSVNKVVQARVESAKGLSSGDGAASDRYLWARAFGNRGDQNATAGAAGFKSSTNGVVFGADAPVSDRLRAGGAMMVAKSNVTAESTVAPGHVDVDSYEAIGYASYQLDANTDLNYQLDIGKNRATSQRYIGFAGATASGRFDSLTVHGSVGVGKSVSLSEATTLSPSLRLDYTNMRTDGYTESGAGAL
;
A
#
# COMPACT_ATOMS: atom_id res chain seq x y z
N GLY A 1 -29.23 40.86 -19.55
CA GLY A 1 -29.28 39.60 -20.34
C GLY A 1 -29.01 38.44 -19.41
N GLU A 2 -28.92 37.21 -19.93
CA GLU A 2 -28.55 36.05 -19.12
C GLU A 2 -27.45 35.24 -19.84
N ILE A 3 -26.48 34.74 -19.07
CA ILE A 3 -25.45 33.81 -19.52
C ILE A 3 -25.64 32.51 -18.74
N ASN A 4 -26.16 31.49 -19.43
CA ASN A 4 -26.44 30.19 -18.83
C ASN A 4 -25.34 29.19 -19.19
N LEU A 5 -24.59 28.76 -18.18
CA LEU A 5 -23.51 27.78 -18.31
C LEU A 5 -24.09 26.38 -18.09
N GLN A 6 -24.20 25.62 -19.19
CA GLN A 6 -24.74 24.27 -19.23
C GLN A 6 -23.69 23.29 -19.80
N GLY A 7 -23.73 22.03 -19.37
CA GLY A 7 -22.85 20.97 -19.87
C GLY A 7 -22.03 20.30 -18.77
N THR A 8 -21.46 19.13 -19.05
CA THR A 8 -20.89 18.24 -18.02
C THR A 8 -19.57 18.71 -17.43
N ARG A 9 -18.71 19.38 -18.22
CA ARG A 9 -17.47 20.02 -17.75
C ARG A 9 -16.94 21.02 -18.77
N ALA A 10 -16.67 22.26 -18.36
CA ALA A 10 -16.06 23.28 -19.23
C ALA A 10 -15.31 24.36 -18.43
N ARG A 11 -14.60 25.24 -19.14
CA ARG A 11 -13.91 26.39 -18.53
C ARG A 11 -14.10 27.63 -19.40
N LEU A 12 -14.37 28.76 -18.76
CA LEU A 12 -14.41 30.08 -19.39
C LEU A 12 -12.98 30.62 -19.51
N ILE A 13 -12.62 31.01 -20.73
CA ILE A 13 -11.31 31.55 -21.11
C ILE A 13 -11.55 32.91 -21.75
N GLY A 14 -10.81 33.91 -21.29
CA GLY A 14 -11.01 35.31 -21.66
C GLY A 14 -11.91 36.07 -20.67
N ASP A 15 -11.71 37.39 -20.64
CA ASP A 15 -12.45 38.29 -19.78
C ASP A 15 -13.93 38.38 -20.19
N VAL A 16 -14.82 38.41 -19.21
CA VAL A 16 -16.27 38.60 -19.45
C VAL A 16 -16.68 39.96 -18.91
N TYR A 17 -17.04 40.89 -19.80
CA TYR A 17 -17.61 42.19 -19.40
C TYR A 17 -19.08 42.25 -19.79
N ALA A 18 -19.96 41.96 -18.83
CA ALA A 18 -21.41 41.94 -19.00
C ALA A 18 -22.14 42.47 -17.74
N PRO A 19 -21.90 43.71 -17.30
CA PRO A 19 -22.36 44.24 -16.00
C PRO A 19 -23.89 44.37 -15.85
N ARG A 20 -24.65 44.04 -16.91
CA ARG A 20 -26.13 44.02 -16.94
C ARG A 20 -26.70 42.63 -17.23
N SER A 21 -25.89 41.58 -17.08
CA SER A 21 -26.30 40.21 -17.32
C SER A 21 -26.03 39.33 -16.11
N ALA A 22 -27.03 38.51 -15.77
CA ALA A 22 -26.89 37.46 -14.78
C ALA A 22 -26.14 36.28 -15.39
N VAL A 23 -25.21 35.69 -14.64
CA VAL A 23 -24.55 34.42 -14.98
C VAL A 23 -25.10 33.35 -14.08
N SER A 24 -25.44 32.19 -14.64
CA SER A 24 -25.80 31.02 -13.85
C SER A 24 -25.05 29.78 -14.30
N VAL A 25 -24.45 29.07 -13.34
CA VAL A 25 -23.98 27.70 -13.51
C VAL A 25 -25.16 26.78 -13.20
N LYS A 26 -25.71 26.17 -14.25
CA LYS A 26 -26.92 25.37 -14.16
C LYS A 26 -26.70 24.05 -13.41
N SER A 27 -27.77 23.46 -12.90
CA SER A 27 -27.73 22.14 -12.26
C SER A 27 -27.10 21.07 -13.18
N GLY A 28 -26.24 20.23 -12.62
CA GLY A 28 -25.48 19.20 -13.35
C GLY A 28 -24.29 19.75 -14.14
N ALA A 29 -24.07 21.07 -14.13
CA ALA A 29 -22.96 21.68 -14.84
C ALA A 29 -21.71 21.83 -13.97
N VAL A 30 -20.54 21.57 -14.54
CA VAL A 30 -19.24 21.82 -13.90
C VAL A 30 -18.47 22.84 -14.73
N PHE A 31 -18.28 24.05 -14.19
CA PHE A 31 -17.60 25.14 -14.88
C PHE A 31 -16.47 25.70 -14.03
N GLY A 32 -15.46 26.29 -14.66
CA GLY A 32 -14.50 27.14 -13.97
C GLY A 32 -14.15 28.35 -14.80
N ASN A 33 -13.41 29.30 -14.21
CA ASN A 33 -12.90 30.47 -14.92
C ASN A 33 -11.37 30.51 -14.91
N THR A 34 -10.81 31.05 -15.99
CA THR A 34 -9.38 31.40 -16.05
C THR A 34 -9.18 32.89 -15.80
N ASN A 35 -10.09 33.71 -16.32
CA ASN A 35 -9.98 35.17 -16.37
C ASN A 35 -11.09 35.86 -15.58
N ALA A 36 -10.99 37.19 -15.49
CA ALA A 36 -11.88 38.02 -14.71
C ALA A 36 -13.28 38.15 -15.34
N MET A 37 -14.29 38.41 -14.52
CA MET A 37 -15.68 38.66 -14.96
C MET A 37 -16.28 39.86 -14.24
N ASP A 38 -16.94 40.75 -14.97
CA ASP A 38 -17.79 41.81 -14.41
C ASP A 38 -19.22 41.59 -14.91
N VAL A 39 -20.09 41.18 -13.99
CA VAL A 39 -21.45 40.73 -14.29
C VAL A 39 -22.44 41.29 -13.29
N ASP A 40 -23.72 41.27 -13.65
CA ASP A 40 -24.76 41.80 -12.78
C ASP A 40 -24.93 40.93 -11.53
N SER A 41 -25.06 39.61 -11.71
CA SER A 41 -25.12 38.63 -10.63
C SER A 41 -24.50 37.31 -11.08
N PHE A 42 -24.04 36.51 -10.13
CA PHE A 42 -23.50 35.18 -10.41
C PHE A 42 -24.16 34.14 -9.51
N THR A 43 -24.77 33.11 -10.09
CA THR A 43 -25.46 32.06 -9.33
C THR A 43 -24.89 30.69 -9.67
N VAL A 44 -24.51 29.92 -8.65
CA VAL A 44 -24.28 28.48 -8.78
C VAL A 44 -25.54 27.78 -8.28
N GLU A 45 -26.32 27.21 -9.19
CA GLU A 45 -27.57 26.52 -8.86
C GLU A 45 -27.30 25.21 -8.09
N ALA A 46 -28.31 24.71 -7.39
CA ALA A 46 -28.22 23.41 -6.71
C ALA A 46 -27.83 22.30 -7.70
N GLY A 47 -26.81 21.51 -7.35
CA GLY A 47 -26.23 20.49 -8.22
C GLY A 47 -25.29 21.02 -9.31
N GLY A 48 -25.11 22.33 -9.43
CA GLY A 48 -24.04 22.95 -10.23
C GLY A 48 -22.74 23.03 -9.43
N ARG A 49 -21.60 23.01 -10.14
CA ARG A 49 -20.27 23.19 -9.56
C ARG A 49 -19.49 24.26 -10.30
N PHE A 50 -18.91 25.19 -9.55
CA PHE A 50 -18.00 26.21 -10.03
C PHE A 50 -16.60 26.04 -9.42
N ASP A 51 -15.62 25.64 -10.23
CA ASP A 51 -14.20 25.61 -9.87
C ASP A 51 -13.62 27.03 -10.06
N PHE A 52 -13.53 27.78 -8.97
CA PHE A 52 -13.16 29.20 -9.00
C PHE A 52 -11.64 29.35 -9.12
N GLY A 53 -11.19 29.78 -10.30
CA GLY A 53 -9.80 30.15 -10.55
C GLY A 53 -9.51 31.59 -10.11
N LEU A 54 -8.23 31.98 -10.10
CA LEU A 54 -7.79 33.33 -9.73
C LEU A 54 -8.56 34.44 -10.48
N GLY A 55 -8.95 34.16 -11.72
CA GLY A 55 -9.68 35.10 -12.55
C GLY A 55 -8.81 36.31 -12.90
N THR A 56 -7.56 36.07 -13.28
CA THR A 56 -6.65 37.17 -13.64
C THR A 56 -7.15 37.85 -14.91
N ARG A 57 -7.36 39.16 -14.86
CA ARG A 57 -7.79 39.93 -16.03
C ARG A 57 -6.74 39.87 -17.14
N THR A 58 -7.21 39.94 -18.37
CA THR A 58 -6.33 40.00 -19.54
C THR A 58 -5.60 41.35 -19.58
N ALA A 59 -4.31 41.35 -19.92
CA ALA A 59 -3.55 42.59 -20.05
C ALA A 59 -4.19 43.49 -21.14
N GLY A 60 -4.40 44.77 -20.82
CA GLY A 60 -5.09 45.72 -21.71
C GLY A 60 -6.62 45.62 -21.72
N SER A 61 -7.21 44.77 -20.88
CA SER A 61 -8.65 44.69 -20.68
C SER A 61 -9.24 45.97 -20.06
N ALA A 62 -10.53 46.20 -20.33
CA ALA A 62 -11.32 47.24 -19.69
C ALA A 62 -11.69 46.94 -18.23
N LEU A 63 -11.51 45.68 -17.78
CA LEU A 63 -11.75 45.30 -16.39
C LEU A 63 -10.71 45.92 -15.45
N THR A 64 -11.17 46.41 -14.31
CA THR A 64 -10.35 47.08 -13.29
C THR A 64 -10.01 46.19 -12.09
N HIS A 65 -10.48 44.95 -12.09
CA HIS A 65 -10.31 43.99 -10.99
C HIS A 65 -9.95 42.60 -11.54
N ASP A 66 -9.35 41.78 -10.67
CA ASP A 66 -9.26 40.33 -10.87
C ASP A 66 -10.47 39.64 -10.22
N GLY A 67 -10.66 38.35 -10.50
CA GLY A 67 -11.77 37.56 -9.98
C GLY A 67 -13.11 37.94 -10.60
N ILE A 68 -14.18 37.94 -9.81
CA ILE A 68 -15.55 38.19 -10.29
C ILE A 68 -16.14 39.41 -9.57
N ALA A 69 -16.48 40.46 -10.30
CA ALA A 69 -17.30 41.54 -9.80
C ALA A 69 -18.79 41.26 -10.04
N VAL A 70 -19.60 41.55 -9.03
CA VAL A 70 -21.05 41.36 -9.05
C VAL A 70 -21.76 42.59 -8.50
N GLY A 71 -22.70 43.16 -9.26
CA GLY A 71 -23.53 44.27 -8.82
C GLY A 71 -24.63 43.86 -7.82
N HIS A 72 -25.19 42.67 -8.00
CA HIS A 72 -26.31 42.09 -7.23
C HIS A 72 -25.93 40.78 -6.54
N GLY A 73 -24.63 40.58 -6.28
CA GLY A 73 -24.12 39.50 -5.45
C GLY A 73 -23.83 38.18 -6.18
N PHE A 74 -23.07 37.34 -5.49
CA PHE A 74 -22.73 35.98 -5.86
C PHE A 74 -23.50 35.02 -4.95
N SER A 75 -24.32 34.13 -5.52
CA SER A 75 -25.14 33.16 -4.79
C SER A 75 -24.66 31.74 -5.04
N ASN A 76 -24.36 30.99 -3.97
CA ASN A 76 -23.95 29.59 -4.03
C ASN A 76 -25.02 28.68 -3.39
N GLN A 77 -25.75 27.95 -4.23
CA GLN A 77 -26.69 26.89 -3.83
C GLN A 77 -26.19 25.49 -4.19
N GLY A 78 -25.15 25.41 -5.03
CA GLY A 78 -24.45 24.19 -5.43
C GLY A 78 -23.09 24.05 -4.75
N THR A 79 -22.02 23.90 -5.54
CA THR A 79 -20.64 23.83 -5.04
C THR A 79 -19.77 24.92 -5.66
N VAL A 80 -19.12 25.75 -4.84
CA VAL A 80 -17.99 26.57 -5.25
C VAL A 80 -16.74 25.91 -4.71
N PHE A 81 -15.77 25.57 -5.57
CA PHE A 81 -14.52 24.94 -5.16
C PHE A 81 -13.35 25.90 -5.40
N VAL A 82 -12.56 26.15 -4.36
CA VAL A 82 -11.31 26.91 -4.42
C VAL A 82 -10.16 25.95 -4.16
N GLY A 83 -9.33 25.73 -5.19
CA GLY A 83 -8.18 24.84 -5.09
C GLY A 83 -7.09 25.34 -4.13
N ALA A 84 -6.18 24.46 -3.73
CA ALA A 84 -5.01 24.84 -2.93
C ALA A 84 -4.15 25.87 -3.68
N ALA A 85 -3.60 26.85 -2.95
CA ALA A 85 -2.88 28.01 -3.49
C ALA A 85 -3.68 28.89 -4.47
N VAL A 86 -5.02 28.78 -4.49
CA VAL A 86 -5.89 29.66 -5.27
C VAL A 86 -6.61 30.64 -4.33
N HIS A 87 -6.52 31.93 -4.65
CA HIS A 87 -7.10 33.01 -3.84
C HIS A 87 -8.01 33.92 -4.68
N PRO A 88 -9.15 33.41 -5.19
CA PRO A 88 -10.05 34.21 -6.01
C PRO A 88 -10.73 35.31 -5.20
N THR A 89 -11.01 36.43 -5.88
CA THR A 89 -11.73 37.56 -5.29
C THR A 89 -13.14 37.68 -5.87
N ILE A 90 -14.12 37.91 -5.01
CA ILE A 90 -15.44 38.41 -5.35
C ILE A 90 -15.50 39.88 -4.98
N THR A 91 -15.63 40.75 -5.97
CA THR A 91 -15.89 42.17 -5.75
C THR A 91 -17.41 42.38 -5.65
N GLY A 92 -17.92 42.45 -4.42
CA GLY A 92 -19.35 42.46 -4.12
C GLY A 92 -19.68 41.57 -2.92
N SER A 93 -20.96 41.20 -2.78
CA SER A 93 -21.42 40.31 -1.71
C SER A 93 -21.44 38.84 -2.15
N TYR A 94 -21.17 37.93 -1.22
CA TYR A 94 -21.27 36.48 -1.40
C TYR A 94 -22.31 35.91 -0.44
N THR A 95 -23.18 35.04 -0.93
CA THR A 95 -24.15 34.31 -0.11
C THR A 95 -24.06 32.82 -0.41
N GLN A 96 -23.84 32.01 0.62
CA GLN A 96 -23.93 30.56 0.55
C GLN A 96 -25.19 30.09 1.25
N ALA A 97 -26.06 29.42 0.50
CA ALA A 97 -27.28 28.81 1.04
C ALA A 97 -26.94 27.63 1.97
N ALA A 98 -27.91 27.21 2.79
CA ALA A 98 -27.75 26.06 3.68
C ALA A 98 -27.44 24.75 2.92
N THR A 99 -27.89 24.64 1.66
CA THR A 99 -27.58 23.52 0.77
C THR A 99 -26.28 23.71 -0.01
N GLY A 100 -25.71 24.92 0.01
CA GLY A 100 -24.50 25.28 -0.71
C GLY A 100 -23.26 24.73 -0.02
N THR A 101 -22.27 24.37 -0.83
CA THR A 101 -20.95 23.89 -0.39
C THR A 101 -19.85 24.82 -0.87
N LEU A 102 -18.97 25.23 0.03
CA LEU A 102 -17.69 25.83 -0.29
C LEU A 102 -16.62 24.75 -0.10
N GLY A 103 -16.07 24.26 -1.20
CA GLY A 103 -14.95 23.34 -1.16
C GLY A 103 -13.63 24.08 -1.12
N VAL A 104 -12.71 23.68 -0.24
CA VAL A 104 -11.41 24.30 -0.05
C VAL A 104 -10.32 23.23 -0.20
N GLY A 105 -9.43 23.39 -1.17
CA GLY A 105 -8.24 22.55 -1.28
C GLY A 105 -7.19 22.93 -0.24
N VAL A 106 -6.60 21.95 0.44
CA VAL A 106 -5.60 22.17 1.50
C VAL A 106 -4.40 21.25 1.27
N VAL A 107 -3.20 21.83 1.27
CA VAL A 107 -1.92 21.11 1.33
C VAL A 107 -1.24 21.40 2.66
N ASP A 108 -1.14 22.66 3.07
CA ASP A 108 -0.59 23.06 4.36
C ASP A 108 -1.42 24.17 5.01
N SER A 109 -1.17 24.45 6.29
CA SER A 109 -1.93 25.42 7.08
C SER A 109 -1.48 26.87 6.92
N THR A 110 -0.42 27.14 6.16
CA THR A 110 0.30 28.42 6.16
C THR A 110 0.24 29.19 4.84
N SER A 111 0.29 28.50 3.70
CA SER A 111 0.46 29.13 2.39
C SER A 111 -0.25 28.40 1.26
N ASN A 112 -0.40 27.08 1.35
CA ASN A 112 -0.94 26.29 0.25
C ASN A 112 -2.33 25.74 0.59
N TYR A 113 -3.31 26.64 0.59
CA TYR A 113 -4.71 26.33 0.77
C TYR A 113 -5.60 27.28 -0.05
N GLY A 114 -6.85 26.89 -0.29
CA GLY A 114 -7.82 27.72 -0.99
C GLY A 114 -8.36 28.84 -0.10
N ARG A 115 -8.46 30.06 -0.64
CA ARG A 115 -8.99 31.21 0.10
C ARG A 115 -9.97 32.00 -0.74
N LEU A 116 -11.23 32.08 -0.32
CA LEU A 116 -12.21 32.96 -0.96
C LEU A 116 -12.12 34.36 -0.35
N MET A 117 -11.78 35.36 -1.17
CA MET A 117 -11.75 36.75 -0.76
C MET A 117 -13.02 37.45 -1.25
N VAL A 118 -13.72 38.16 -0.37
CA VAL A 118 -14.96 38.87 -0.67
C VAL A 118 -14.81 40.32 -0.23
N SER A 119 -14.95 41.29 -1.13
CA SER A 119 -14.78 42.70 -0.75
C SER A 119 -15.93 43.24 0.08
N GLY A 120 -17.15 42.73 -0.14
CA GLY A 120 -18.36 43.09 0.59
C GLY A 120 -18.68 42.11 1.72
N THR A 121 -19.97 41.83 1.91
CA THR A 121 -20.45 40.89 2.92
C THR A 121 -20.41 39.46 2.41
N ALA A 122 -19.76 38.55 3.13
CA ALA A 122 -19.87 37.12 2.92
C ALA A 122 -20.85 36.53 3.94
N THR A 123 -21.97 35.98 3.49
CA THR A 123 -22.99 35.35 4.32
C THR A 123 -22.97 33.84 4.12
N LEU A 124 -22.70 33.07 5.17
CA LEU A 124 -22.84 31.62 5.15
C LEU A 124 -24.04 31.26 6.03
N ALA A 125 -25.10 30.74 5.41
CA ALA A 125 -26.31 30.37 6.13
C ALA A 125 -26.04 29.24 7.15
N PRO A 126 -26.79 29.16 8.25
CA PRO A 126 -26.76 27.99 9.13
C PRO A 126 -27.02 26.70 8.33
N GLY A 127 -26.22 25.67 8.58
CA GLY A 127 -26.24 24.40 7.86
C GLY A 127 -25.41 24.38 6.57
N ALA A 128 -24.92 25.52 6.09
CA ALA A 128 -24.04 25.59 4.92
C ALA A 128 -22.77 24.74 5.13
N THR A 129 -22.31 24.09 4.06
CA THR A 129 -21.19 23.15 4.14
C THR A 129 -19.87 23.78 3.74
N VAL A 130 -18.82 23.54 4.52
CA VAL A 130 -17.42 23.78 4.14
C VAL A 130 -16.75 22.43 3.97
N ASP A 131 -16.35 22.09 2.75
CA ASP A 131 -15.79 20.78 2.39
C ASP A 131 -14.27 20.89 2.17
N VAL A 132 -13.49 20.31 3.07
CA VAL A 132 -12.03 20.37 3.05
C VAL A 132 -11.47 19.22 2.23
N ARG A 133 -10.81 19.54 1.12
CA ARG A 133 -10.15 18.56 0.24
C ARG A 133 -8.67 18.56 0.53
N VAL A 134 -8.22 17.60 1.35
CA VAL A 134 -6.80 17.44 1.66
C VAL A 134 -6.09 16.80 0.46
N ALA A 135 -5.09 17.50 -0.07
CA ALA A 135 -4.31 17.06 -1.22
C ALA A 135 -3.16 16.13 -0.81
N SER A 136 -2.64 15.36 -1.76
CA SER A 136 -1.46 14.52 -1.54
C SER A 136 -0.23 15.34 -1.18
N GLY A 137 0.60 14.80 -0.29
CA GLY A 137 1.76 15.52 0.24
C GLY A 137 1.39 16.61 1.26
N SER A 138 0.21 16.52 1.87
CA SER A 138 -0.23 17.50 2.87
C SER A 138 0.71 17.58 4.09
N ASN A 139 0.97 18.77 4.60
CA ASN A 139 1.75 18.98 5.82
C ASN A 139 0.87 19.65 6.88
N LEU A 140 0.05 18.83 7.53
CA LEU A 140 -0.89 19.26 8.57
C LEU A 140 -0.45 18.72 9.91
N SER A 141 -0.73 19.48 10.97
CA SER A 141 -0.47 19.08 12.35
C SER A 141 -1.71 19.35 13.19
N ASP A 142 -1.89 18.55 14.24
CA ASP A 142 -2.95 18.78 15.20
C ASP A 142 -2.89 20.20 15.78
N GLY A 143 -4.05 20.84 15.91
CA GLY A 143 -4.20 22.20 16.41
C GLY A 143 -3.75 23.31 15.44
N ALA A 144 -3.23 22.99 14.25
CA ALA A 144 -2.88 24.00 13.27
C ALA A 144 -4.10 24.80 12.83
N THR A 145 -3.94 26.10 12.63
CA THR A 145 -5.01 26.99 12.16
C THR A 145 -4.73 27.39 10.72
N ILE A 146 -5.63 27.00 9.81
CA ILE A 146 -5.67 27.46 8.42
C ILE A 146 -6.43 28.79 8.41
N GLN A 147 -5.69 29.88 8.25
CA GLN A 147 -6.23 31.22 8.49
C GLN A 147 -6.98 31.78 7.28
N GLY A 148 -8.22 32.21 7.49
CA GLY A 148 -8.98 33.01 6.56
C GLY A 148 -9.32 32.30 5.27
N VAL A 149 -9.75 31.04 5.31
CA VAL A 149 -10.28 30.30 4.14
C VAL A 149 -11.46 31.04 3.48
N VAL A 150 -12.16 31.85 4.25
CA VAL A 150 -12.99 32.96 3.75
C VAL A 150 -12.49 34.24 4.41
N THR A 151 -12.30 35.30 3.64
CA THR A 151 -12.01 36.64 4.16
C THR A 151 -12.98 37.61 3.52
N ALA A 152 -13.65 38.42 4.34
CA ALA A 152 -14.69 39.34 3.87
C ALA A 152 -14.50 40.76 4.40
N GLY A 153 -15.12 41.75 3.78
CA GLY A 153 -15.30 43.06 4.40
C GLY A 153 -16.16 42.97 5.66
N THR A 154 -17.20 42.13 5.60
CA THR A 154 -18.02 41.69 6.74
C THR A 154 -18.32 40.21 6.59
N LEU A 155 -18.00 39.38 7.59
CA LEU A 155 -18.38 37.97 7.60
C LEU A 155 -19.64 37.76 8.46
N ALA A 156 -20.73 37.33 7.82
CA ALA A 156 -21.97 36.93 8.46
C ALA A 156 -22.08 35.40 8.47
N ALA A 157 -21.34 34.77 9.39
CA ALA A 157 -21.33 33.32 9.58
C ALA A 157 -21.21 32.97 11.06
N ALA A 158 -22.09 32.08 11.54
CA ALA A 158 -21.92 31.46 12.85
C ALA A 158 -21.13 30.16 12.67
N ALA A 159 -19.84 30.15 13.05
CA ALA A 159 -18.94 29.02 12.79
C ALA A 159 -19.49 27.68 13.33
N SER A 160 -20.12 27.67 14.52
CA SER A 160 -20.75 26.50 15.13
C SER A 160 -22.01 26.01 14.39
N GLY A 161 -22.59 26.85 13.53
CA GLY A 161 -23.74 26.52 12.70
C GLY A 161 -23.37 25.99 11.31
N LEU A 162 -22.08 25.92 10.97
CA LEU A 162 -21.61 25.37 9.70
C LEU A 162 -21.38 23.86 9.80
N ARG A 163 -21.61 23.15 8.70
CA ARG A 163 -21.21 21.74 8.57
C ARG A 163 -19.82 21.69 7.95
N VAL A 164 -18.84 21.18 8.66
CA VAL A 164 -17.51 20.95 8.10
C VAL A 164 -17.37 19.48 7.75
N THR A 165 -16.95 19.19 6.52
CA THR A 165 -16.63 17.85 6.04
C THR A 165 -15.22 17.84 5.47
N ASP A 166 -14.61 16.68 5.35
CA ASP A 166 -13.28 16.55 4.77
C ASP A 166 -13.07 15.21 4.05
N SER A 167 -11.94 15.11 3.36
CA SER A 167 -11.52 13.90 2.63
C SER A 167 -10.40 13.11 3.32
N SER A 168 -9.99 13.47 4.54
CA SER A 168 -8.84 12.89 5.22
C SER A 168 -9.25 11.80 6.19
N ALA A 169 -8.56 10.67 6.18
CA ALA A 169 -8.70 9.67 7.24
C ALA A 169 -7.90 10.02 8.52
N LEU A 170 -7.02 11.03 8.47
CA LEU A 170 -6.12 11.39 9.59
C LEU A 170 -6.53 12.65 10.34
N TYR A 171 -7.26 13.55 9.70
CA TYR A 171 -7.57 14.87 10.26
C TYR A 171 -9.03 15.23 10.05
N ASN A 172 -9.66 15.75 11.10
CA ASN A 172 -10.92 16.45 11.06
C ASN A 172 -10.68 17.97 11.09
N PHE A 173 -11.72 18.74 10.77
CA PHE A 173 -11.63 20.21 10.73
C PHE A 173 -12.81 20.86 11.45
N VAL A 174 -12.53 21.96 12.15
CA VAL A 174 -13.54 22.77 12.84
C VAL A 174 -13.45 24.21 12.36
N ALA A 175 -14.59 24.78 11.97
CA ALA A 175 -14.67 26.18 11.60
C ALA A 175 -14.54 27.09 12.82
N SER A 176 -13.83 28.21 12.68
CA SER A 176 -13.67 29.21 13.74
C SER A 176 -13.65 30.62 13.17
N THR A 177 -14.23 31.57 13.91
CA THR A 177 -14.13 33.02 13.63
C THR A 177 -13.49 33.77 14.81
N TYR A 178 -12.86 33.03 15.73
CA TYR A 178 -12.34 33.58 16.99
C TYR A 178 -11.19 34.56 16.79
N ARG A 179 -10.29 34.29 15.84
CA ARG A 179 -9.09 35.10 15.59
C ARG A 179 -9.44 36.46 14.98
N ASP A 180 -10.40 36.48 14.05
CA ASP A 180 -10.83 37.67 13.33
C ASP A 180 -12.30 37.50 12.92
N ALA A 181 -13.15 38.44 13.33
CA ALA A 181 -14.59 38.39 13.07
C ALA A 181 -14.95 38.47 11.58
N ASN A 182 -14.02 38.92 10.73
CA ASN A 182 -14.18 39.03 9.29
C ASN A 182 -13.53 37.87 8.51
N GLN A 183 -13.01 36.87 9.21
CA GLN A 183 -12.36 35.71 8.61
C GLN A 183 -12.91 34.40 9.16
N LEU A 184 -13.12 33.44 8.26
CA LEU A 184 -13.40 32.06 8.63
C LEU A 184 -12.08 31.29 8.59
N ASP A 185 -11.66 30.77 9.73
CA ASP A 185 -10.52 29.89 9.88
C ASP A 185 -10.98 28.42 9.95
N LEU A 186 -10.08 27.48 9.63
CA LEU A 186 -10.24 26.06 9.91
C LEU A 186 -9.17 25.61 10.89
N ILE A 187 -9.58 24.96 11.98
CA ILE A 187 -8.68 24.35 12.96
C ILE A 187 -8.57 22.86 12.63
N VAL A 188 -7.34 22.39 12.41
CA VAL A 188 -7.02 20.98 12.17
C VAL A 188 -7.10 20.22 13.49
N GLN A 189 -7.73 19.06 13.48
CA GLN A 189 -7.81 18.13 14.61
C GLN A 189 -7.36 16.74 14.15
N ALA A 190 -6.31 16.20 14.74
CA ALA A 190 -5.92 14.82 14.46
C ALA A 190 -7.03 13.84 14.90
N ASP A 191 -7.39 12.89 14.04
CA ASP A 191 -8.26 11.79 14.42
C ASP A 191 -7.48 10.83 15.32
N SER A 192 -7.82 10.86 16.60
CA SER A 192 -7.19 10.04 17.65
C SER A 192 -7.27 8.52 17.43
N SER A 193 -8.12 8.06 16.50
CA SER A 193 -8.32 6.64 16.19
C SER A 193 -8.46 6.33 14.69
N GLY A 194 -8.31 7.31 13.80
CA GLY A 194 -8.51 7.15 12.36
C GLY A 194 -7.66 6.04 11.75
N ILE A 195 -6.39 5.93 12.13
CA ILE A 195 -5.46 4.89 11.62
C ILE A 195 -5.82 3.52 12.17
N THR A 196 -6.06 3.41 13.47
CA THR A 196 -6.42 2.14 14.11
C THR A 196 -7.80 1.65 13.71
N SER A 197 -8.74 2.55 13.40
CA SER A 197 -10.09 2.20 12.95
C SER A 197 -10.10 1.70 11.51
N ALA A 198 -9.13 2.11 10.68
CA ALA A 198 -8.96 1.57 9.33
C ALA A 198 -8.47 0.11 9.32
N VAL A 199 -7.72 -0.31 10.35
CA VAL A 199 -7.24 -1.69 10.52
C VAL A 199 -7.39 -2.11 12.00
N PRO A 200 -8.61 -2.47 12.43
CA PRO A 200 -8.87 -2.80 13.83
C PRO A 200 -8.26 -4.14 14.25
N GLN A 201 -7.99 -5.03 13.30
CA GLN A 201 -7.45 -6.37 13.53
C GLN A 201 -6.55 -6.81 12.35
N GLY A 202 -5.74 -7.84 12.59
CA GLY A 202 -4.81 -8.40 11.60
C GLY A 202 -3.38 -7.87 11.74
N PRO A 203 -2.43 -8.32 10.91
CA PRO A 203 -1.01 -8.06 11.14
C PRO A 203 -0.58 -6.63 10.88
N ALA A 204 -1.38 -5.86 10.13
CA ALA A 204 -1.16 -4.42 10.00
C ALA A 204 -1.60 -3.63 11.26
N ALA A 205 -2.30 -4.24 12.23
CA ALA A 205 -2.73 -3.56 13.45
C ALA A 205 -1.55 -3.05 14.30
N GLY A 206 -0.44 -3.78 14.35
CA GLY A 206 0.78 -3.32 15.04
C GLY A 206 1.39 -2.07 14.39
N ALA A 207 1.48 -2.06 13.06
CA ALA A 207 1.95 -0.91 12.30
C ALA A 207 0.98 0.28 12.43
N ALA A 208 -0.33 0.02 12.35
CA ALA A 208 -1.39 1.02 12.55
C ALA A 208 -1.30 1.67 13.94
N GLY A 209 -1.09 0.87 14.99
CA GLY A 209 -0.92 1.38 16.37
C GLY A 209 0.33 2.26 16.53
N ALA A 210 1.45 1.86 15.92
CA ALA A 210 2.68 2.67 15.93
C ALA A 210 2.48 4.03 15.22
N LEU A 211 1.86 4.02 14.04
CA LEU A 211 1.54 5.24 13.29
C LEU A 211 0.51 6.12 14.01
N GLN A 212 -0.53 5.53 14.60
CA GLN A 212 -1.50 6.28 15.42
C GLN A 212 -0.82 6.95 16.62
N SER A 213 0.10 6.26 17.27
CA SER A 213 0.85 6.84 18.38
C SER A 213 1.71 8.02 17.90
N MET A 214 2.35 7.94 16.74
CA MET A 214 3.09 9.05 16.16
C MET A 214 2.17 10.24 15.82
N LEU A 215 0.97 9.99 15.28
CA LEU A 215 -0.01 11.04 14.99
C LEU A 215 -0.42 11.78 16.28
N ASN A 216 -0.72 11.02 17.34
CA ASN A 216 -1.23 11.56 18.61
C ASN A 216 -0.16 12.26 19.45
N THR A 217 1.12 11.87 19.32
CA THR A 217 2.23 12.40 20.15
C THR A 217 3.12 13.38 19.40
N GLY A 218 2.93 13.54 18.09
CA GLY A 218 3.73 14.38 17.21
C GLY A 218 4.54 13.53 16.23
N VAL A 219 4.33 13.79 14.95
CA VAL A 219 4.98 13.05 13.86
C VAL A 219 6.48 13.41 13.79
N PRO A 220 7.39 12.43 13.93
CA PRO A 220 8.82 12.68 13.77
C PRO A 220 9.16 13.23 12.38
N SER A 221 10.18 14.10 12.27
CA SER A 221 10.54 14.76 11.01
C SER A 221 10.80 13.79 9.85
N GLY A 222 11.45 12.66 10.12
CA GLY A 222 11.69 11.61 9.11
C GLY A 222 10.40 10.94 8.59
N MET A 223 9.34 10.92 9.40
CA MET A 223 8.05 10.31 9.06
C MET A 223 7.06 11.31 8.45
N GLN A 224 7.35 12.62 8.45
CA GLN A 224 6.45 13.62 7.86
C GLN A 224 6.05 13.32 6.41
N PRO A 225 6.97 12.92 5.50
CA PRO A 225 6.58 12.57 4.13
C PRO A 225 5.61 11.38 4.05
N VAL A 226 5.71 10.43 4.98
CA VAL A 226 4.81 9.27 5.07
C VAL A 226 3.42 9.73 5.49
N PHE A 227 3.32 10.50 6.58
CA PHE A 227 2.05 11.05 7.05
C PHE A 227 1.41 11.99 6.04
N ALA A 228 2.21 12.71 5.27
CA ALA A 228 1.75 13.59 4.22
C ALA A 228 1.01 12.87 3.09
N GLN A 229 1.46 11.65 2.75
CA GLN A 229 0.75 10.79 1.81
C GLN A 229 -0.50 10.18 2.46
N LEU A 230 -0.36 9.62 3.67
CA LEU A 230 -1.47 9.00 4.39
C LEU A 230 -2.62 9.97 4.68
N GLY A 231 -2.32 11.24 4.96
CA GLY A 231 -3.32 12.29 5.25
C GLY A 231 -4.24 12.63 4.08
N SER A 232 -3.85 12.26 2.85
CA SER A 232 -4.66 12.46 1.65
C SER A 232 -5.54 11.27 1.27
N LEU A 233 -5.39 10.14 2.00
CA LEU A 233 -6.10 8.91 1.72
C LEU A 233 -7.45 8.89 2.45
N ASP A 234 -8.45 8.29 1.80
CA ASP A 234 -9.69 7.88 2.46
C ASP A 234 -9.46 6.63 3.34
N SER A 235 -10.45 6.23 4.13
CA SER A 235 -10.32 5.11 5.08
C SER A 235 -9.99 3.77 4.40
N ALA A 236 -10.51 3.50 3.19
CA ALA A 236 -10.27 2.24 2.47
C ALA A 236 -8.87 2.22 1.84
N GLN A 237 -8.43 3.35 1.32
CA GLN A 237 -7.07 3.56 0.81
C GLN A 237 -6.05 3.51 1.95
N LEU A 238 -6.37 4.07 3.12
CA LEU A 238 -5.52 4.01 4.31
C LEU A 238 -5.33 2.56 4.78
N ALA A 239 -6.39 1.76 4.85
CA ALA A 239 -6.28 0.34 5.21
C ALA A 239 -5.34 -0.42 4.26
N SER A 240 -5.43 -0.13 2.96
CA SER A 240 -4.56 -0.72 1.93
C SER A 240 -3.11 -0.27 2.09
N ALA A 241 -2.87 1.02 2.35
CA ALA A 241 -1.55 1.58 2.60
C ALA A 241 -0.89 0.97 3.85
N LEU A 242 -1.66 0.72 4.91
CA LEU A 242 -1.17 0.08 6.14
C LEU A 242 -0.74 -1.38 5.92
N VAL A 243 -1.40 -2.12 5.03
CA VAL A 243 -0.92 -3.46 4.64
C VAL A 243 0.42 -3.36 3.89
N GLN A 244 0.63 -2.30 3.11
CA GLN A 244 1.90 -2.05 2.41
C GLN A 244 3.04 -1.64 3.35
N THR A 245 2.81 -1.32 4.62
CA THR A 245 3.92 -1.07 5.57
C THR A 245 4.49 -2.36 6.15
N LEU A 246 3.89 -3.51 5.85
CA LEU A 246 4.39 -4.81 6.32
C LEU A 246 5.58 -5.28 5.45
N PRO A 247 6.63 -5.90 6.06
CA PRO A 247 7.73 -6.50 5.32
C PRO A 247 7.28 -7.58 4.33
N ALA A 248 8.08 -7.77 3.27
CA ALA A 248 7.75 -8.68 2.18
C ALA A 248 7.57 -10.12 2.68
N VAL A 249 6.42 -10.71 2.35
CA VAL A 249 6.11 -12.15 2.40
C VAL A 249 6.69 -12.85 3.64
N GLN A 250 6.19 -12.49 4.82
CA GLN A 250 6.70 -13.01 6.09
C GLN A 250 6.76 -14.55 6.09
N GLY A 251 7.98 -15.10 6.24
CA GLY A 251 8.23 -16.54 6.27
C GLY A 251 8.30 -17.26 4.90
N ALA A 252 8.02 -16.60 3.77
CA ALA A 252 8.07 -17.26 2.47
C ALA A 252 9.48 -17.68 2.03
N GLY A 253 10.49 -16.85 2.29
CA GLY A 253 11.88 -17.23 2.02
C GLY A 253 12.28 -18.48 2.82
N GLN A 254 11.73 -18.62 4.02
CA GLN A 254 11.92 -19.78 4.88
C GLN A 254 11.23 -21.02 4.28
N GLN A 255 9.98 -20.87 3.84
CA GLN A 255 9.23 -21.94 3.19
C GLN A 255 9.89 -22.41 1.88
N ALA A 256 10.46 -21.49 1.09
CA ALA A 256 11.19 -21.84 -0.13
C ALA A 256 12.42 -22.70 0.16
N GLY A 257 13.23 -22.32 1.15
CA GLY A 257 14.37 -23.13 1.61
C GLY A 257 13.94 -24.51 2.11
N LEU A 258 12.85 -24.59 2.88
CA LEU A 258 12.29 -25.87 3.34
C LEU A 258 11.76 -26.73 2.19
N ASN A 259 11.14 -26.13 1.16
CA ASN A 259 10.66 -26.86 -0.02
C ASN A 259 11.83 -27.42 -0.85
N ALA A 260 12.94 -26.68 -0.96
CA ALA A 260 14.17 -27.18 -1.56
C ALA A 260 14.72 -28.40 -0.79
N LEU A 261 14.81 -28.29 0.54
CA LEU A 261 15.23 -29.40 1.43
C LEU A 261 14.32 -30.63 1.26
N HIS A 262 12.99 -30.46 1.27
CA HIS A 262 12.06 -31.58 1.05
C HIS A 262 12.23 -32.25 -0.32
N SER A 263 12.60 -31.48 -1.35
CA SER A 263 12.87 -32.02 -2.68
C SER A 263 14.16 -32.85 -2.69
N VAL A 264 15.20 -32.37 -1.99
CA VAL A 264 16.45 -33.11 -1.78
C VAL A 264 16.22 -34.40 -1.01
N ASN A 265 15.45 -34.36 0.09
CA ASN A 265 15.13 -35.54 0.89
C ASN A 265 14.52 -36.66 0.04
N LYS A 266 13.63 -36.32 -0.91
CA LYS A 266 13.06 -37.28 -1.86
C LYS A 266 14.08 -37.81 -2.86
N VAL A 267 15.00 -36.97 -3.34
CA VAL A 267 16.08 -37.36 -4.26
C VAL A 267 17.03 -38.35 -3.58
N VAL A 268 17.45 -38.07 -2.36
CA VAL A 268 18.35 -38.93 -1.56
C VAL A 268 17.65 -40.25 -1.22
N GLN A 269 16.39 -40.21 -0.80
CA GLN A 269 15.60 -41.44 -0.57
C GLN A 269 15.50 -42.31 -1.82
N ALA A 270 15.09 -41.73 -2.94
CA ALA A 270 14.98 -42.47 -4.19
C ALA A 270 16.32 -43.08 -4.63
N ARG A 271 17.44 -42.41 -4.34
CA ARG A 271 18.78 -42.94 -4.60
C ARG A 271 19.13 -44.13 -3.69
N VAL A 272 18.81 -44.05 -2.41
CA VAL A 272 19.01 -45.15 -1.44
C VAL A 272 18.14 -46.36 -1.81
N GLU A 273 16.92 -46.13 -2.28
CA GLU A 273 15.99 -47.19 -2.71
C GLU A 273 16.35 -47.77 -4.09
N SER A 274 16.80 -46.95 -5.06
CA SER A 274 17.15 -47.42 -6.41
C SER A 274 18.43 -48.25 -6.44
N ALA A 275 19.40 -47.96 -5.56
CA ALA A 275 20.58 -48.81 -5.35
C ALA A 275 20.23 -50.26 -4.93
N LYS A 276 18.97 -50.52 -4.55
CA LYS A 276 18.46 -51.83 -4.12
C LYS A 276 17.49 -52.46 -5.14
N GLY A 277 17.30 -51.84 -6.30
CA GLY A 277 16.40 -52.33 -7.35
C GLY A 277 14.90 -52.16 -7.03
N LEU A 278 14.55 -51.28 -6.09
CA LEU A 278 13.16 -51.05 -5.67
C LEU A 278 12.39 -50.07 -6.57
N SER A 279 13.04 -49.49 -7.60
CA SER A 279 12.42 -48.53 -8.52
C SER A 279 12.19 -49.15 -9.90
N SER A 280 10.91 -49.27 -10.29
CA SER A 280 10.49 -49.82 -11.59
C SER A 280 10.86 -48.87 -12.73
N GLY A 281 12.00 -49.09 -13.38
CA GLY A 281 12.43 -48.31 -14.55
C GLY A 281 13.94 -48.07 -14.62
N ASP A 282 14.65 -48.25 -13.51
CA ASP A 282 16.11 -48.21 -13.49
C ASP A 282 16.63 -49.58 -13.92
N GLY A 283 16.80 -49.78 -15.23
CA GLY A 283 17.46 -50.98 -15.76
C GLY A 283 18.79 -51.18 -15.05
N ALA A 284 19.10 -52.43 -14.70
CA ALA A 284 20.25 -52.93 -13.91
C ALA A 284 21.59 -52.23 -14.20
N ALA A 285 21.71 -50.97 -13.80
CA ALA A 285 22.87 -50.13 -14.01
C ALA A 285 23.74 -50.25 -12.76
N SER A 286 24.60 -51.27 -12.81
CA SER A 286 25.94 -51.40 -12.21
C SER A 286 26.39 -50.24 -11.31
N ASP A 287 26.98 -50.56 -10.15
CA ASP A 287 27.72 -49.68 -9.22
C ASP A 287 28.14 -48.30 -9.77
N ARG A 288 27.18 -47.38 -9.89
CA ARG A 288 27.47 -45.98 -10.23
C ARG A 288 27.77 -45.28 -8.93
N TYR A 289 29.06 -45.13 -8.64
CA TYR A 289 29.52 -44.39 -7.46
C TYR A 289 29.25 -42.89 -7.53
N LEU A 290 28.92 -42.36 -8.72
CA LEU A 290 28.56 -40.97 -8.96
C LEU A 290 27.16 -40.88 -9.55
N TRP A 291 26.39 -39.88 -9.11
CA TRP A 291 25.06 -39.61 -9.63
C TRP A 291 24.75 -38.11 -9.62
N ALA A 292 23.83 -37.71 -10.48
CA ALA A 292 23.30 -36.36 -10.53
C ALA A 292 21.80 -36.41 -10.81
N ARG A 293 21.03 -35.54 -10.16
CA ARG A 293 19.58 -35.45 -10.36
C ARG A 293 19.11 -34.01 -10.34
N ALA A 294 18.42 -33.59 -11.40
CA ALA A 294 17.68 -32.34 -11.43
C ALA A 294 16.32 -32.52 -10.75
N PHE A 295 15.82 -31.46 -10.11
CA PHE A 295 14.48 -31.43 -9.52
C PHE A 295 13.83 -30.07 -9.73
N GLY A 296 12.49 -30.08 -9.70
CA GLY A 296 11.68 -28.87 -9.70
C GLY A 296 10.45 -29.09 -8.82
N ASN A 297 10.03 -28.05 -8.09
CA ASN A 297 8.78 -28.03 -7.36
C ASN A 297 8.03 -26.72 -7.57
N ARG A 298 6.72 -26.77 -7.35
CA ARG A 298 5.85 -25.61 -7.23
C ARG A 298 5.05 -25.76 -5.94
N GLY A 299 4.88 -24.65 -5.23
CA GLY A 299 4.08 -24.59 -4.02
C GLY A 299 3.13 -23.41 -4.10
N ASP A 300 1.93 -23.60 -3.55
CA ASP A 300 0.91 -22.58 -3.40
C ASP A 300 0.51 -22.57 -1.93
N GLN A 301 0.58 -21.38 -1.32
CA GLN A 301 0.08 -21.16 0.02
C GLN A 301 -1.03 -20.11 -0.03
N ASN A 302 -2.24 -20.54 0.31
CA ASN A 302 -3.36 -19.64 0.52
C ASN A 302 -3.04 -18.60 1.60
N ALA A 303 -3.72 -17.46 1.53
CA ALA A 303 -3.68 -16.47 2.60
C ALA A 303 -3.95 -17.13 3.96
N THR A 304 -3.09 -16.84 4.93
CA THR A 304 -3.26 -17.27 6.32
C THR A 304 -3.69 -16.07 7.15
N ALA A 305 -4.11 -16.26 8.41
CA ALA A 305 -4.68 -15.23 9.28
C ALA A 305 -3.75 -14.00 9.41
N GLY A 306 -3.87 -13.08 8.43
CA GLY A 306 -3.10 -11.87 8.31
C GLY A 306 -2.08 -11.77 7.17
N ALA A 307 -1.48 -12.87 6.71
CA ALA A 307 -0.45 -12.80 5.68
C ALA A 307 -1.05 -13.06 4.29
N ALA A 308 -0.63 -12.28 3.30
CA ALA A 308 -0.93 -12.58 1.91
C ALA A 308 -0.46 -13.99 1.54
N GLY A 309 -1.23 -14.68 0.70
CA GLY A 309 -0.80 -15.95 0.11
C GLY A 309 0.43 -15.75 -0.78
N PHE A 310 1.05 -16.83 -1.23
CA PHE A 310 2.15 -16.77 -2.18
C PHE A 310 2.24 -18.01 -3.05
N LYS A 311 2.83 -17.82 -4.23
CA LYS A 311 3.28 -18.88 -5.12
C LYS A 311 4.79 -19.00 -5.05
N SER A 312 5.28 -20.23 -4.99
CA SER A 312 6.70 -20.55 -4.98
C SER A 312 7.06 -21.51 -6.10
N SER A 313 8.24 -21.33 -6.68
CA SER A 313 8.82 -22.28 -7.62
C SER A 313 10.29 -22.46 -7.28
N THR A 314 10.74 -23.72 -7.23
CA THR A 314 12.13 -24.06 -6.94
C THR A 314 12.64 -24.98 -8.01
N ASN A 315 13.86 -24.74 -8.49
CA ASN A 315 14.56 -25.64 -9.39
C ASN A 315 15.99 -25.82 -8.89
N GLY A 316 16.51 -27.02 -8.99
CA GLY A 316 17.85 -27.31 -8.51
C GLY A 316 18.43 -28.58 -9.08
N VAL A 317 19.70 -28.79 -8.76
CA VAL A 317 20.44 -29.99 -9.11
C VAL A 317 21.18 -30.48 -7.88
N VAL A 318 21.16 -31.79 -7.69
CA VAL A 318 21.94 -32.49 -6.67
C VAL A 318 22.99 -33.33 -7.37
N PHE A 319 24.22 -33.25 -6.89
CA PHE A 319 25.35 -34.08 -7.33
C PHE A 319 25.83 -34.88 -6.13
N GLY A 320 26.01 -36.18 -6.28
CA GLY A 320 26.39 -37.03 -5.17
C GLY A 320 27.26 -38.20 -5.55
N ALA A 321 27.84 -38.80 -4.53
CA ALA A 321 28.63 -39.99 -4.63
C ALA A 321 28.39 -40.90 -3.42
N ASP A 322 28.21 -42.20 -3.66
CA ASP A 322 28.06 -43.21 -2.62
C ASP A 322 28.64 -44.55 -3.03
N ALA A 323 29.16 -45.29 -2.06
CA ALA A 323 29.78 -46.60 -2.25
C ALA A 323 29.42 -47.56 -1.10
N PRO A 324 29.43 -48.89 -1.34
CA PRO A 324 29.46 -49.87 -0.27
C PRO A 324 30.74 -49.68 0.56
N VAL A 325 30.57 -49.47 1.86
CA VAL A 325 31.65 -49.45 2.86
C VAL A 325 31.87 -50.85 3.43
N SER A 326 30.80 -51.66 3.47
CA SER A 326 30.82 -53.09 3.78
C SER A 326 29.63 -53.79 3.11
N ASP A 327 29.50 -55.10 3.28
CA ASP A 327 28.36 -55.89 2.77
C ASP A 327 27.00 -55.39 3.26
N ARG A 328 26.96 -54.67 4.40
CA ARG A 328 25.72 -54.17 5.01
C ARG A 328 25.60 -52.65 5.04
N LEU A 329 26.65 -51.91 4.68
CA LEU A 329 26.67 -50.45 4.81
C LEU A 329 27.03 -49.80 3.47
N ARG A 330 26.17 -48.91 2.99
CA ARG A 330 26.46 -47.97 1.90
C ARG A 330 26.40 -46.56 2.47
N ALA A 331 27.41 -45.75 2.18
CA ALA A 331 27.49 -44.37 2.63
C ALA A 331 27.93 -43.45 1.50
N GLY A 332 27.51 -42.19 1.58
CA GLY A 332 27.81 -41.20 0.56
C GLY A 332 27.61 -39.77 1.02
N GLY A 333 27.98 -38.87 0.13
CA GLY A 333 27.76 -37.44 0.28
C GLY A 333 27.20 -36.83 -0.99
N ALA A 334 26.48 -35.73 -0.85
CA ALA A 334 25.95 -34.96 -1.96
C ALA A 334 26.01 -33.45 -1.69
N MET A 335 25.96 -32.68 -2.77
CA MET A 335 25.85 -31.23 -2.76
C MET A 335 24.63 -30.82 -3.57
N MET A 336 23.84 -29.89 -3.04
CA MET A 336 22.70 -29.30 -3.73
C MET A 336 22.95 -27.82 -4.01
N VAL A 337 22.56 -27.41 -5.21
CA VAL A 337 22.37 -26.02 -5.58
C VAL A 337 20.95 -25.84 -6.10
N ALA A 338 20.23 -24.86 -5.57
CA ALA A 338 18.86 -24.56 -5.99
C ALA A 338 18.60 -23.06 -6.01
N LYS A 339 17.67 -22.68 -6.88
CA LYS A 339 17.11 -21.33 -6.94
C LYS A 339 15.61 -21.41 -6.74
N SER A 340 15.09 -20.59 -5.84
CA SER A 340 13.67 -20.45 -5.58
C SER A 340 13.22 -19.02 -5.82
N ASN A 341 12.07 -18.87 -6.46
CA ASN A 341 11.38 -17.58 -6.59
C ASN A 341 10.05 -17.68 -5.85
N VAL A 342 9.76 -16.72 -4.99
CA VAL A 342 8.49 -16.61 -4.26
C VAL A 342 7.82 -15.29 -4.60
N THR A 343 6.55 -15.32 -4.97
CA THR A 343 5.78 -14.12 -5.34
C THR A 343 4.52 -14.04 -4.50
N ALA A 344 4.30 -12.90 -3.87
CA ALA A 344 3.10 -12.64 -3.09
C ALA A 344 1.86 -12.62 -3.98
N GLU A 345 0.79 -13.26 -3.53
CA GLU A 345 -0.54 -13.18 -4.13
C GLU A 345 -1.32 -12.03 -3.49
N SER A 346 -0.88 -10.80 -3.74
CA SER A 346 -1.53 -9.59 -3.26
C SER A 346 -1.43 -8.47 -4.29
N THR A 347 -2.58 -7.90 -4.64
CA THR A 347 -2.66 -6.69 -5.47
C THR A 347 -2.39 -5.43 -4.67
N VAL A 348 -2.61 -5.48 -3.36
CA VAL A 348 -2.43 -4.34 -2.45
C VAL A 348 -0.98 -4.21 -2.00
N ALA A 349 -0.29 -5.32 -1.74
CA ALA A 349 1.09 -5.35 -1.28
C ALA A 349 1.90 -6.40 -2.08
N PRO A 350 2.21 -6.12 -3.36
CA PRO A 350 3.00 -7.02 -4.18
C PRO A 350 4.45 -7.08 -3.68
N GLY A 351 5.05 -8.26 -3.77
CA GLY A 351 6.45 -8.47 -3.41
C GLY A 351 6.95 -9.81 -3.93
N HIS A 352 8.27 -9.91 -4.03
CA HIS A 352 8.93 -11.17 -4.37
C HIS A 352 10.18 -11.38 -3.51
N VAL A 353 10.54 -12.65 -3.38
CA VAL A 353 11.74 -13.10 -2.68
C VAL A 353 12.43 -14.14 -3.55
N ASP A 354 13.68 -13.89 -3.87
CA ASP A 354 14.55 -14.85 -4.54
C ASP A 354 15.49 -15.47 -3.53
N VAL A 355 15.61 -16.79 -3.55
CA VAL A 355 16.45 -17.56 -2.61
C VAL A 355 17.42 -18.43 -3.40
N ASP A 356 18.71 -18.26 -3.15
CA ASP A 356 19.75 -19.18 -3.62
C ASP A 356 20.15 -20.10 -2.45
N SER A 357 20.01 -21.41 -2.65
CA SER A 357 20.22 -22.45 -1.64
C SER A 357 21.41 -23.31 -1.98
N TYR A 358 22.26 -23.55 -0.97
CA TYR A 358 23.44 -24.41 -1.05
C TYR A 358 23.43 -25.37 0.12
N GLU A 359 23.49 -26.68 -0.14
CA GLU A 359 23.40 -27.69 0.90
C GLU A 359 24.46 -28.77 0.72
N ALA A 360 25.08 -29.18 1.83
CA ALA A 360 25.94 -30.34 1.92
C ALA A 360 25.21 -31.44 2.68
N ILE A 361 25.17 -32.63 2.10
CA ILE A 361 24.33 -33.74 2.50
C ILE A 361 25.23 -34.94 2.75
N GLY A 362 25.12 -35.56 3.92
CA GLY A 362 25.71 -36.86 4.24
C GLY A 362 24.61 -37.88 4.44
N TYR A 363 24.74 -39.05 3.83
CA TYR A 363 23.73 -40.10 3.97
C TYR A 363 24.34 -41.50 4.05
N ALA A 364 23.62 -42.40 4.72
CA ALA A 364 24.00 -43.80 4.84
C ALA A 364 22.76 -44.70 4.89
N SER A 365 22.92 -45.94 4.43
CA SER A 365 21.93 -47.00 4.53
C SER A 365 22.59 -48.26 5.06
N TYR A 366 22.04 -48.81 6.14
CA TYR A 366 22.53 -49.98 6.84
C TYR A 366 21.49 -51.11 6.82
N GLN A 367 21.87 -52.27 6.30
CA GLN A 367 21.03 -53.48 6.30
C GLN A 367 21.02 -54.11 7.68
N LEU A 368 19.85 -54.11 8.33
CA LEU A 368 19.62 -54.82 9.58
C LEU A 368 19.50 -56.33 9.35
N ASP A 369 18.78 -56.69 8.28
CA ASP A 369 18.64 -58.04 7.76
C ASP A 369 18.47 -58.01 6.23
N ALA A 370 18.18 -59.15 5.60
CA ALA A 370 18.07 -59.26 4.15
C ALA A 370 17.00 -58.35 3.53
N ASN A 371 16.00 -57.95 4.31
CA ASN A 371 14.81 -57.25 3.82
C ASN A 371 14.52 -55.95 4.57
N THR A 372 15.33 -55.57 5.57
CA THR A 372 15.08 -54.43 6.46
C THR A 372 16.29 -53.53 6.54
N ASP A 373 16.07 -52.24 6.35
CA ASP A 373 17.11 -51.23 6.27
C ASP A 373 16.86 -50.05 7.20
N LEU A 374 17.97 -49.48 7.68
CA LEU A 374 18.00 -48.26 8.45
C LEU A 374 18.75 -47.17 7.66
N ASN A 375 18.10 -46.05 7.44
CA ASN A 375 18.58 -44.91 6.65
C ASN A 375 18.87 -43.73 7.56
N TYR A 376 19.98 -43.06 7.31
CA TYR A 376 20.42 -41.88 8.04
C TYR A 376 20.75 -40.77 7.05
N GLN A 377 20.38 -39.54 7.37
CA GLN A 377 20.75 -38.35 6.61
C GLN A 377 21.07 -37.20 7.57
N LEU A 378 22.11 -36.44 7.26
CA LEU A 378 22.48 -35.21 7.94
C LEU A 378 22.83 -34.16 6.91
N ASP A 379 22.19 -33.00 7.02
CA ASP A 379 22.35 -31.90 6.07
C ASP A 379 22.69 -30.60 6.77
N ILE A 380 23.55 -29.82 6.12
CA ILE A 380 23.81 -28.43 6.49
C ILE A 380 23.69 -27.55 5.25
N GLY A 381 22.87 -26.51 5.36
CA GLY A 381 22.54 -25.64 4.23
C GLY A 381 22.66 -24.17 4.57
N LYS A 382 23.08 -23.38 3.59
CA LYS A 382 23.02 -21.91 3.62
C LYS A 382 22.07 -21.42 2.53
N ASN A 383 21.14 -20.56 2.91
CA ASN A 383 20.23 -19.87 2.01
C ASN A 383 20.55 -18.38 1.99
N ARG A 384 20.61 -17.79 0.81
CA ARG A 384 20.76 -16.34 0.63
C ARG A 384 19.50 -15.81 -0.01
N ALA A 385 18.81 -14.89 0.66
CA ALA A 385 17.56 -14.34 0.19
C ALA A 385 17.71 -12.86 -0.17
N THR A 386 17.09 -12.47 -1.28
CA THR A 386 16.87 -11.06 -1.64
C THR A 386 15.37 -10.83 -1.74
N SER A 387 14.84 -9.84 -1.01
CA SER A 387 13.45 -9.43 -1.09
C SER A 387 13.31 -8.07 -1.76
N GLN A 388 12.22 -7.90 -2.51
CA GLN A 388 11.79 -6.59 -2.98
C GLN A 388 10.27 -6.48 -2.91
N ARG A 389 9.77 -5.33 -2.45
CA ARG A 389 8.34 -5.00 -2.42
C ARG A 389 8.12 -3.54 -2.79
N TYR A 390 7.00 -3.28 -3.45
CA TYR A 390 6.60 -1.92 -3.82
C TYR A 390 5.57 -1.38 -2.83
N ILE A 391 5.84 -0.20 -2.30
CA ILE A 391 4.98 0.56 -1.40
C ILE A 391 4.29 1.64 -2.24
N GLY A 392 3.13 1.29 -2.79
CA GLY A 392 2.39 2.13 -3.72
C GLY A 392 2.02 3.50 -3.19
N PHE A 393 1.57 3.60 -1.94
CA PHE A 393 1.18 4.91 -1.38
C PHE A 393 2.36 5.87 -1.18
N ALA A 394 3.57 5.33 -1.03
CA ALA A 394 4.80 6.11 -0.85
C ALA A 394 5.63 6.24 -2.14
N GLY A 395 5.23 5.56 -3.22
CA GLY A 395 5.99 5.51 -4.47
C GLY A 395 7.40 4.94 -4.30
N ALA A 396 7.60 4.03 -3.34
CA ALA A 396 8.92 3.57 -2.93
C ALA A 396 9.08 2.04 -3.05
N THR A 397 10.32 1.59 -3.27
CA THR A 397 10.65 0.15 -3.32
C THR A 397 11.54 -0.21 -2.15
N ALA A 398 11.05 -1.05 -1.25
CA ALA A 398 11.83 -1.60 -0.17
C ALA A 398 12.57 -2.86 -0.65
N SER A 399 13.88 -2.92 -0.39
CA SER A 399 14.74 -4.05 -0.73
C SER A 399 15.46 -4.57 0.51
N GLY A 400 15.43 -5.88 0.72
CA GLY A 400 16.08 -6.55 1.84
C GLY A 400 17.02 -7.66 1.37
N ARG A 401 18.05 -7.94 2.17
CA ARG A 401 18.91 -9.12 2.01
C ARG A 401 19.09 -9.78 3.36
N PHE A 402 18.91 -11.09 3.40
CA PHE A 402 19.06 -11.88 4.61
C PHE A 402 19.55 -13.28 4.29
N ASP A 403 20.36 -13.82 5.20
CA ASP A 403 20.88 -15.18 5.11
C ASP A 403 20.11 -16.08 6.07
N SER A 404 20.12 -17.39 5.81
CA SER A 404 19.65 -18.41 6.74
C SER A 404 20.57 -19.62 6.74
N LEU A 405 20.72 -20.22 7.92
CA LEU A 405 21.42 -21.49 8.12
C LEU A 405 20.40 -22.57 8.47
N THR A 406 20.46 -23.69 7.77
CA THR A 406 19.59 -24.85 7.98
C THR A 406 20.45 -26.03 8.43
N VAL A 407 19.99 -26.75 9.45
CA VAL A 407 20.51 -28.04 9.86
C VAL A 407 19.35 -29.02 9.86
N HIS A 408 19.53 -30.17 9.21
CA HIS A 408 18.51 -31.21 9.15
C HIS A 408 19.13 -32.56 9.48
N GLY A 409 18.37 -33.39 10.18
CA GLY A 409 18.71 -34.77 10.45
C GLY A 409 17.50 -35.66 10.27
N SER A 410 17.71 -36.82 9.66
CA SER A 410 16.66 -37.82 9.50
C SER A 410 17.14 -39.23 9.81
N VAL A 411 16.20 -40.01 10.33
CA VAL A 411 16.34 -41.45 10.51
C VAL A 411 15.10 -42.11 9.94
N GLY A 412 15.26 -43.16 9.14
CA GLY A 412 14.14 -43.92 8.60
C GLY A 412 14.40 -45.41 8.58
N VAL A 413 13.35 -46.20 8.73
CA VAL A 413 13.39 -47.65 8.58
C VAL A 413 12.47 -48.04 7.43
N GLY A 414 12.93 -48.95 6.58
CA GLY A 414 12.15 -49.52 5.48
C GLY A 414 12.25 -51.04 5.50
N LYS A 415 11.17 -51.72 5.11
CA LYS A 415 11.17 -53.17 4.95
C LYS A 415 10.59 -53.54 3.59
N SER A 416 11.20 -54.47 2.88
CA SER A 416 10.68 -55.01 1.62
C SER A 416 9.99 -56.35 1.86
N VAL A 417 8.74 -56.45 1.41
CA VAL A 417 7.90 -57.65 1.53
C VAL A 417 7.44 -58.08 0.14
N SER A 418 7.96 -59.19 -0.36
CA SER A 418 7.51 -59.78 -1.62
C SER A 418 6.10 -60.36 -1.43
N LEU A 419 5.12 -59.78 -2.14
CA LEU A 419 3.73 -60.28 -2.17
C LEU A 419 3.55 -61.35 -3.25
N SER A 420 4.30 -61.25 -4.35
CA SER A 420 4.38 -62.22 -5.44
C SER A 420 5.73 -62.07 -6.17
N GLU A 421 5.97 -62.89 -7.20
CA GLU A 421 7.16 -62.77 -8.06
C GLU A 421 7.26 -61.42 -8.79
N ALA A 422 6.13 -60.71 -8.98
CA ALA A 422 6.08 -59.44 -9.71
C ALA A 422 5.77 -58.23 -8.82
N THR A 423 5.50 -58.44 -7.51
CA THR A 423 5.00 -57.38 -6.63
C THR A 423 5.74 -57.37 -5.29
N THR A 424 6.35 -56.23 -4.98
CA THR A 424 6.98 -55.97 -3.67
C THR A 424 6.29 -54.79 -2.99
N LEU A 425 5.90 -54.98 -1.73
CA LEU A 425 5.40 -53.94 -0.84
C LEU A 425 6.55 -53.45 0.04
N SER A 426 6.81 -52.14 0.05
CA SER A 426 7.90 -51.53 0.82
C SER A 426 7.37 -50.54 1.85
N PRO A 427 6.83 -50.97 3.01
CA PRO A 427 6.51 -50.06 4.10
C PRO A 427 7.76 -49.34 4.60
N SER A 428 7.61 -48.05 4.89
CA SER A 428 8.66 -47.25 5.50
C SER A 428 8.11 -46.27 6.53
N LEU A 429 8.95 -45.93 7.49
CA LEU A 429 8.71 -44.90 8.50
C LEU A 429 9.95 -44.02 8.57
N ARG A 430 9.76 -42.71 8.62
CA ARG A 430 10.84 -41.73 8.73
C ARG A 430 10.49 -40.68 9.77
N LEU A 431 11.52 -40.25 10.49
CA LEU A 431 11.50 -39.10 11.39
C LEU A 431 12.49 -38.06 10.87
N ASP A 432 12.01 -36.84 10.70
CA ASP A 432 12.78 -35.69 10.23
C ASP A 432 12.79 -34.60 11.30
N TYR A 433 13.96 -34.03 11.56
CA TYR A 433 14.11 -32.84 12.38
C TYR A 433 14.90 -31.79 11.61
N THR A 434 14.28 -30.63 11.39
CA THR A 434 14.90 -29.48 10.73
C THR A 434 14.91 -28.29 11.67
N ASN A 435 16.08 -27.70 11.87
CA ASN A 435 16.21 -26.38 12.46
C ASN A 435 16.69 -25.39 11.40
N MET A 436 16.01 -24.27 11.26
CA MET A 436 16.46 -23.18 10.41
C MET A 436 16.45 -21.87 11.17
N ARG A 437 17.58 -21.15 11.10
CA ARG A 437 17.74 -19.83 11.69
C ARG A 437 17.95 -18.81 10.57
N THR A 438 17.11 -17.80 10.53
CA THR A 438 17.21 -16.65 9.62
C THR A 438 17.74 -15.45 10.38
N ASP A 439 18.69 -14.74 9.78
CA ASP A 439 19.21 -13.50 10.36
C ASP A 439 18.19 -12.36 10.24
N GLY A 440 18.19 -11.46 11.22
CA GLY A 440 17.43 -10.22 11.14
C GLY A 440 17.97 -9.34 10.01
N TYR A 441 17.09 -8.57 9.37
CA TYR A 441 17.48 -7.65 8.31
C TYR A 441 16.74 -6.31 8.44
N THR A 442 17.30 -5.31 7.78
CA THR A 442 16.70 -4.00 7.61
C THR A 442 16.51 -3.77 6.12
N GLU A 443 15.33 -3.31 5.73
CA GLU A 443 15.07 -2.94 4.35
C GLU A 443 15.71 -1.58 4.02
N SER A 444 16.00 -1.37 2.75
CA SER A 444 16.54 -0.12 2.20
C SER A 444 15.70 0.32 1.01
N GLY A 445 15.75 1.61 0.66
CA GLY A 445 15.03 2.17 -0.50
C GLY A 445 13.61 2.68 -0.22
N ALA A 446 13.09 2.49 1.00
CA ALA A 446 11.79 3.01 1.44
C ALA A 446 11.87 4.20 2.43
N GLY A 447 13.06 4.79 2.59
CA GLY A 447 13.26 5.97 3.41
C GLY A 447 13.01 5.69 4.90
N ALA A 448 11.98 6.32 5.47
CA ALA A 448 11.60 6.15 6.86
C ALA A 448 10.70 4.93 7.13
N LEU A 449 10.25 4.24 6.08
CA LEU A 449 9.43 3.03 6.14
C LEU A 449 10.23 1.74 6.15
#